data_AF-A0A7V7ZLJ1-F1
#
_entry.id   AF-A0A7V7ZLJ1-F1
#
_cell.length_a   1.000
_cell.length_b   1.000
_cell.length_c   1.000
_cell.angle_alpha   90.00
_cell.angle_beta   90.00
_cell.angle_gamma   90.00
#
_symmetry.space_group_name_H-M   'P 1'
#
loop_
_entity.id
_entity.type
_entity.pdbx_description
1 polymer ?
#
loop_
_entity_poly.entity_id
_entity_poly.type
_entity_poly.pdbx_seq_one_letter_code
_entity_poly.pdbx_strand_id
1 'polypeptide(L)'
;MAHYTDRVFAPIDLDHSLERLGGGNETEVYRSDDGRYVVKLKADLGGSAADAARIAQGMRDAADSFARCLGPRASIPSFYLIADDSAHRAQVLVIQPFLEGARPLAALDYDALPKAERRSIAIQLRDIIARSLRFYGDSGSMPDLYGRASKSHEERRRNNSLAALPERMWSFLVERNLLRSHNLMYTEDGRVVLVDYDVVRQGWLYRKVYFTVRWVLFWRDHLLIHLMRKG
;
A
#
# COMPACT_ATOMS: atom_id res chain seq x y z
N MET A 1 1.80 0.19 24.24
CA MET A 1 2.07 -0.42 22.92
C MET A 1 2.55 -1.85 23.15
N ALA A 2 2.14 -2.81 22.31
CA ALA A 2 2.57 -4.20 22.44
C ALA A 2 3.82 -4.43 21.60
N HIS A 3 4.94 -4.79 22.24
CA HIS A 3 6.13 -5.25 21.56
C HIS A 3 5.90 -6.69 21.09
N TYR A 4 6.15 -6.96 19.81
CA TYR A 4 6.07 -8.31 19.28
C TYR A 4 7.50 -8.82 19.08
N THR A 5 7.85 -9.86 19.84
CA THR A 5 9.17 -10.48 19.80
C THR A 5 9.05 -11.81 19.07
N ASP A 6 9.62 -11.89 17.88
CA ASP A 6 9.82 -13.15 17.15
C ASP A 6 11.23 -13.15 16.54
N ARG A 7 11.81 -14.35 16.38
CA ARG A 7 13.14 -14.52 15.76
C ARG A 7 13.21 -13.95 14.35
N VAL A 8 12.06 -13.81 13.68
CA VAL A 8 11.99 -13.24 12.35
C VAL A 8 12.61 -11.84 12.27
N PHE A 9 12.61 -11.04 13.35
CA PHE A 9 13.19 -9.69 13.33
C PHE A 9 14.67 -9.61 13.71
N ALA A 10 15.29 -10.72 14.13
CA ALA A 10 16.70 -10.77 14.52
C ALA A 10 17.67 -10.14 13.50
N PRO A 11 17.43 -10.23 12.17
CA PRO A 11 18.32 -9.60 11.18
C PRO A 11 18.19 -8.06 11.09
N ILE A 12 17.14 -7.48 11.67
CA ILE A 12 16.82 -6.05 11.57
C ILE A 12 17.09 -5.35 12.90
N ASP A 13 16.71 -5.99 14.00
CA ASP A 13 16.92 -5.50 15.35
C ASP A 13 17.41 -6.67 16.21
N LEU A 14 18.63 -6.54 16.73
CA LEU A 14 19.27 -7.56 17.58
C LEU A 14 18.58 -7.72 18.93
N ASP A 15 17.83 -6.71 19.38
CA ASP A 15 17.00 -6.77 20.58
C ASP A 15 15.57 -7.24 20.27
N HIS A 16 15.26 -7.51 18.98
CA HIS A 16 14.00 -8.05 18.47
C HIS A 16 12.77 -7.19 18.83
N SER A 17 12.94 -5.89 18.98
CA SER A 17 11.98 -4.98 19.59
C SER A 17 11.39 -3.98 18.57
N LEU A 18 10.49 -4.47 17.71
CA LEU A 18 9.74 -3.57 16.84
C LEU A 18 8.39 -3.17 17.45
N GLU A 19 8.02 -1.90 17.28
CA GLU A 19 6.73 -1.37 17.71
C GLU A 19 5.65 -1.70 16.66
N ARG A 20 4.60 -2.41 17.06
CA ARG A 20 3.51 -2.73 16.13
C ARG A 20 2.68 -1.48 15.80
N LEU A 21 2.72 -1.05 14.53
CA LEU A 21 1.91 0.06 14.01
C LEU A 21 0.50 -0.38 13.60
N GLY A 22 0.36 -1.62 13.14
CA GLY A 22 -0.91 -2.15 12.66
C GLY A 22 -0.72 -3.43 11.87
N GLY A 23 -1.81 -4.03 11.38
CA GLY A 23 -1.72 -5.28 10.62
C GLY A 23 -3.01 -6.08 10.59
N GLY A 24 -3.04 -7.09 9.73
CA GLY A 24 -4.03 -8.18 9.73
C GLY A 24 -3.51 -9.38 8.94
N ASN A 25 -4.35 -10.39 8.66
CA ASN A 25 -3.94 -11.71 8.11
C ASN A 25 -2.67 -11.73 7.24
N GLU A 26 -2.68 -11.03 6.11
CA GLU A 26 -1.61 -11.17 5.11
C GLU A 26 -0.38 -10.31 5.41
N THR A 27 -0.49 -9.30 6.28
CA THR A 27 0.61 -8.36 6.55
C THR A 27 0.49 -7.71 7.92
N GLU A 28 1.50 -7.92 8.74
CA GLU A 28 1.74 -7.16 9.97
C GLU A 28 2.76 -6.06 9.70
N VAL A 29 2.59 -4.89 10.32
CA VAL A 29 3.40 -3.69 10.08
C VAL A 29 3.97 -3.18 11.40
N TYR A 30 5.28 -3.02 11.43
CA TYR A 30 6.03 -2.62 12.61
C TYR A 30 6.94 -1.43 12.29
N ARG A 31 7.31 -0.66 13.31
CA ARG A 31 8.29 0.42 13.27
C ARG A 31 9.56 -0.04 14.01
N SER A 32 10.73 0.33 13.50
CA SER A 32 11.96 0.24 14.29
C SER A 32 11.90 1.20 15.49
N ASP A 33 12.56 0.82 16.57
CA ASP A 33 12.71 1.60 17.80
C ASP A 33 13.38 2.96 17.57
N ASP A 34 14.38 3.00 16.68
CA ASP A 34 15.07 4.21 16.23
C ASP A 34 14.23 5.08 15.28
N GLY A 35 13.03 4.60 14.94
CA GLY A 35 12.05 5.29 14.11
C GLY A 35 12.43 5.45 12.64
N ARG A 36 13.47 4.77 12.14
CA ARG A 36 13.97 4.92 10.76
C ARG A 36 13.24 4.06 9.74
N TYR A 37 12.69 2.92 10.14
CA TYR A 37 12.16 1.92 9.22
C TYR A 37 10.76 1.44 9.59
N VAL A 38 10.00 1.07 8.55
CA VAL A 38 8.84 0.21 8.66
C VAL A 38 9.21 -1.18 8.18
N VAL A 39 8.84 -2.18 8.97
CA VAL A 39 8.98 -3.60 8.62
C VAL A 39 7.59 -4.18 8.42
N LYS A 40 7.35 -4.77 7.24
CA LYS A 40 6.11 -5.46 6.92
C LYS A 40 6.38 -6.97 6.87
N LEU A 41 5.77 -7.73 7.78
CA LEU A 41 5.85 -9.18 7.83
C LEU A 41 4.70 -9.79 7.01
N LYS A 42 5.02 -10.57 5.98
CA LYS A 42 4.03 -11.26 5.13
C LYS A 42 3.73 -12.67 5.65
N ALA A 43 3.14 -12.78 6.83
CA ALA A 43 3.01 -14.03 7.61
C ALA A 43 2.32 -15.21 6.87
N ASP A 44 1.37 -14.92 5.98
CA ASP A 44 0.63 -15.94 5.22
C ASP A 44 1.45 -16.59 4.08
N LEU A 45 2.71 -16.16 3.89
CA LEU A 45 3.59 -16.64 2.82
C LEU A 45 4.75 -17.48 3.33
N GLY A 46 4.76 -17.79 4.63
CA GLY A 46 5.80 -18.60 5.25
C GLY A 46 5.82 -20.03 4.75
N GLY A 47 7.00 -20.64 4.70
CA GLY A 47 7.17 -22.02 4.24
C GLY A 47 8.65 -22.38 4.06
N SER A 48 8.97 -22.97 2.91
CA SER A 48 10.35 -23.28 2.55
C SER A 48 11.14 -22.01 2.23
N ALA A 49 12.46 -22.02 2.45
CA ALA A 49 13.34 -20.92 2.04
C ALA A 49 13.27 -20.66 0.53
N ALA A 50 13.10 -21.69 -0.29
CA ALA A 50 12.94 -21.56 -1.75
C ALA A 50 11.66 -20.82 -2.13
N ASP A 51 10.54 -21.12 -1.46
CA ASP A 51 9.28 -20.42 -1.67
C ASP A 51 9.35 -18.97 -1.21
N ALA A 52 9.90 -18.71 -0.02
CA ALA A 52 10.11 -17.36 0.48
C ALA A 52 10.99 -16.54 -0.48
N ALA A 53 12.05 -17.14 -1.03
CA ALA A 53 12.91 -16.51 -2.02
C ALA A 53 12.18 -16.16 -3.31
N ARG A 54 11.41 -17.10 -3.87
CA ARG A 54 10.61 -16.87 -5.07
C ARG A 54 9.56 -15.78 -4.85
N ILE A 55 8.93 -15.75 -3.68
CA ILE A 55 7.94 -14.74 -3.30
C ILE A 55 8.61 -13.37 -3.15
N ALA A 56 9.71 -13.30 -2.39
CA ALA A 56 10.47 -12.06 -2.19
C ALA A 56 10.96 -11.48 -3.52
N GLN A 57 11.46 -12.32 -4.44
CA GLN A 57 11.86 -11.90 -5.77
C GLN A 57 10.69 -11.33 -6.56
N GLY A 58 9.54 -12.02 -6.61
CA GLY A 58 8.36 -11.53 -7.32
C GLY A 58 7.80 -10.22 -6.75
N MET A 59 7.87 -10.05 -5.42
CA MET A 59 7.48 -8.79 -4.77
C MET A 59 8.45 -7.66 -5.10
N ARG A 60 9.76 -7.95 -5.11
CA ARG A 60 10.80 -6.98 -5.50
C ARG A 60 10.62 -6.54 -6.94
N ASP A 61 10.45 -7.47 -7.88
CA ASP A 61 10.26 -7.16 -9.30
C ASP A 61 9.01 -6.28 -9.52
N ALA A 62 7.93 -6.53 -8.77
CA ALA A 62 6.73 -5.73 -8.81
C ALA A 62 6.95 -4.33 -8.24
N ALA A 63 7.58 -4.21 -7.05
CA ALA A 63 7.88 -2.92 -6.44
C ALA A 63 8.81 -2.08 -7.31
N ASP A 64 9.86 -2.68 -7.89
CA ASP A 64 10.77 -2.01 -8.82
C ASP A 64 10.04 -1.54 -10.08
N SER A 65 9.09 -2.33 -10.60
CA SER A 65 8.27 -1.94 -11.75
C SER A 65 7.31 -0.80 -11.43
N PHE A 66 6.64 -0.85 -10.28
CA PHE A 66 5.75 0.22 -9.83
C PHE A 66 6.50 1.50 -9.47
N ALA A 67 7.65 1.41 -8.81
CA ALA A 67 8.51 2.54 -8.50
C ALA A 67 9.02 3.22 -9.77
N ARG A 68 9.45 2.46 -10.78
CA ARG A 68 9.82 3.01 -12.10
C ARG A 68 8.65 3.69 -12.80
N CYS A 69 7.47 3.09 -12.77
CA CYS A 69 6.24 3.67 -13.31
C CYS A 69 5.93 5.04 -12.67
N LEU A 70 5.86 5.07 -11.34
CA LEU A 70 5.45 6.26 -10.58
C LEU A 70 6.55 7.33 -10.52
N GLY A 71 7.81 6.92 -10.58
CA GLY A 71 8.98 7.78 -10.45
C GLY A 71 9.34 8.08 -8.98
N PRO A 72 10.53 8.65 -8.75
CA PRO A 72 11.13 8.77 -7.41
C PRO A 72 10.41 9.75 -6.48
N ARG A 73 9.55 10.63 -7.02
CA ARG A 73 8.75 11.56 -6.21
C ARG A 73 7.51 10.93 -5.59
N ALA A 74 7.01 9.85 -6.18
CA ALA A 74 5.76 9.19 -5.80
C ALA A 74 5.97 7.75 -5.31
N SER A 75 7.23 7.36 -5.07
CA SER A 75 7.61 6.04 -4.59
C SER A 75 8.67 6.15 -3.49
N ILE A 76 8.72 5.13 -2.64
CA ILE A 76 9.76 4.90 -1.63
C ILE A 76 10.47 3.57 -1.91
N PRO A 77 11.77 3.44 -1.56
CA PRO A 77 12.50 2.19 -1.72
C PRO A 77 11.89 1.09 -0.85
N SER A 78 11.96 -0.15 -1.35
CA SER A 78 11.56 -1.35 -0.62
C SER A 78 12.67 -2.38 -0.69
N PHE A 79 13.09 -2.87 0.46
CA PHE A 79 14.07 -3.94 0.61
C PHE A 79 13.36 -5.20 1.08
N TYR A 80 13.87 -6.36 0.66
CA TYR A 80 13.26 -7.65 0.94
C TYR A 80 14.26 -8.52 1.67
N LEU A 81 13.92 -8.95 2.87
CA LEU A 81 14.69 -9.91 3.65
C LEU A 81 13.91 -11.21 3.80
N ILE A 82 14.66 -12.30 3.91
CA ILE A 82 14.13 -13.60 4.25
C ILE A 82 14.74 -13.97 5.60
N ALA A 83 13.89 -14.30 6.56
CA ALA A 83 14.30 -14.64 7.91
C ALA A 83 13.48 -15.81 8.43
N ASP A 84 14.07 -16.61 9.31
CA ASP A 84 13.36 -17.71 9.95
C ASP A 84 12.54 -17.17 11.13
N ASP A 85 11.29 -17.61 11.22
CA ASP A 85 10.48 -17.42 12.42
C ASP A 85 10.89 -18.36 13.55
N SER A 86 10.29 -18.15 14.71
CA SER A 86 10.47 -19.01 15.90
C SER A 86 10.14 -20.50 15.66
N ALA A 87 9.37 -20.82 14.62
CA ALA A 87 9.01 -22.17 14.19
C ALA A 87 9.87 -22.70 13.03
N HIS A 88 11.00 -22.04 12.72
CA HIS A 88 11.91 -22.40 11.61
C HIS A 88 11.27 -22.39 10.22
N ARG A 89 10.24 -21.56 10.03
CA ARG A 89 9.69 -21.30 8.70
C ARG A 89 10.32 -20.03 8.14
N ALA A 90 10.72 -20.08 6.87
CA ALA A 90 11.22 -18.90 6.19
C ALA A 90 10.06 -17.93 5.92
N GLN A 91 10.22 -16.69 6.36
CA GLN A 91 9.26 -15.59 6.20
C GLN A 91 9.86 -14.48 5.33
N VAL A 92 9.00 -13.72 4.66
CA VAL A 92 9.41 -12.54 3.89
C VAL A 92 9.10 -11.26 4.67
N LEU A 93 10.14 -10.45 4.87
CA LEU A 93 10.06 -9.12 5.44
C LEU A 93 10.26 -8.07 4.35
N VAL A 94 9.42 -7.05 4.34
CA VAL A 94 9.61 -5.86 3.50
C VAL A 94 10.02 -4.70 4.38
N ILE A 95 11.18 -4.11 4.12
CA ILE A 95 11.71 -2.97 4.86
C ILE A 95 11.59 -1.73 3.98
N GLN A 96 11.01 -0.68 4.53
CA GLN A 96 10.83 0.61 3.89
C GLN A 96 11.26 1.73 4.84
N PRO A 97 11.66 2.92 4.35
CA PRO A 97 11.84 4.07 5.21
C PRO A 97 10.55 4.40 5.96
N PHE A 98 10.65 4.68 7.26
CA PHE A 98 9.54 5.25 8.02
C PHE A 98 9.39 6.71 7.63
N LEU A 99 8.19 7.07 7.17
CA LEU A 99 7.86 8.43 6.78
C LEU A 99 7.29 9.16 7.99
N GLU A 100 8.18 9.69 8.82
CA GLU A 100 7.78 10.45 10.00
C GLU A 100 6.88 11.65 9.62
N GLY A 101 5.82 11.86 10.40
CA GLY A 101 4.82 12.91 10.15
C GLY A 101 3.93 12.67 8.92
N ALA A 102 4.17 11.65 8.10
CA ALA A 102 3.36 11.40 6.93
C ALA A 102 1.97 10.87 7.30
N ARG A 103 0.95 11.37 6.61
CA ARG A 103 -0.45 11.04 6.86
C ARG A 103 -1.07 10.37 5.63
N PRO A 104 -1.88 9.31 5.77
CA PRO A 104 -2.62 8.78 4.64
C PRO A 104 -3.55 9.86 4.09
N LEU A 105 -3.76 9.91 2.77
CA LEU A 105 -4.67 10.88 2.15
C LEU A 105 -6.07 10.82 2.76
N ALA A 106 -6.52 9.64 3.18
CA ALA A 106 -7.78 9.43 3.90
C ALA A 106 -7.93 10.24 5.20
N ALA A 107 -6.82 10.54 5.88
CA ALA A 107 -6.78 11.26 7.14
C ALA A 107 -6.55 12.77 7.00
N LEU A 108 -6.38 13.28 5.76
CA LEU A 108 -6.26 14.71 5.54
C LEU A 108 -7.63 15.39 5.63
N ASP A 109 -7.67 16.51 6.34
CA ASP A 109 -8.77 17.46 6.29
C ASP A 109 -8.49 18.48 5.18
N TYR A 110 -9.01 18.20 3.98
CA TYR A 110 -8.80 19.03 2.80
C TYR A 110 -9.41 20.43 2.94
N ASP A 111 -10.43 20.63 3.78
CA ASP A 111 -11.04 21.94 3.96
C ASP A 111 -10.15 22.85 4.81
N ALA A 112 -9.40 22.26 5.75
CA ALA A 112 -8.39 22.96 6.54
C ALA A 112 -7.06 23.20 5.80
N LEU A 113 -6.81 22.52 4.67
CA LEU A 113 -5.56 22.68 3.92
C LEU A 113 -5.50 24.02 3.16
N PRO A 114 -4.35 24.72 3.16
CA PRO A 114 -4.10 25.85 2.28
C PRO A 114 -4.33 25.50 0.81
N LYS A 115 -4.88 26.46 0.05
CA LYS A 115 -5.17 26.30 -1.38
C LYS A 115 -3.96 25.88 -2.21
N ALA A 116 -2.77 26.38 -1.86
CA ALA A 116 -1.52 26.01 -2.54
C ALA A 116 -1.18 24.52 -2.33
N GLU A 117 -1.41 24.00 -1.13
CA GLU A 117 -1.18 22.60 -0.76
C GLU A 117 -2.16 21.68 -1.47
N ARG A 118 -3.46 22.01 -1.44
CA ARG A 118 -4.49 21.31 -2.23
C ARG A 118 -4.12 21.25 -3.71
N ARG A 119 -3.66 22.36 -4.28
CA ARG A 119 -3.22 22.42 -5.68
C ARG A 119 -2.00 21.54 -5.93
N SER A 120 -1.03 21.51 -5.01
CA SER A 120 0.15 20.63 -5.11
C SER A 120 -0.26 19.15 -5.11
N ILE A 121 -1.09 18.74 -4.14
CA ILE A 121 -1.63 17.38 -4.05
C ILE A 121 -2.38 17.02 -5.34
N ALA A 122 -3.23 17.92 -5.84
CA ALA A 122 -3.97 17.71 -7.09
C ALA A 122 -3.04 17.45 -8.30
N ILE A 123 -1.96 18.21 -8.43
CA ILE A 123 -0.98 18.05 -9.51
C ILE A 123 -0.29 16.69 -9.40
N GLN A 124 0.16 16.33 -8.20
CA GLN A 124 0.85 15.06 -7.96
C GLN A 124 -0.06 13.86 -8.22
N LEU A 125 -1.30 13.90 -7.74
CA LEU A 125 -2.28 12.83 -7.99
C LEU A 125 -2.59 12.66 -9.47
N ARG A 126 -2.69 13.76 -10.24
CA ARG A 126 -2.87 13.68 -11.70
C ARG A 126 -1.68 13.04 -12.40
N ASP A 127 -0.45 13.35 -11.98
CA ASP A 127 0.75 12.72 -12.54
C ASP A 127 0.79 11.22 -12.21
N ILE A 128 0.50 10.86 -10.95
CA ILE A 128 0.40 9.46 -10.49
C ILE A 128 -0.64 8.68 -11.32
N ILE A 129 -1.83 9.25 -11.52
CA ILE A 129 -2.89 8.63 -12.34
C ILE A 129 -2.40 8.44 -13.78
N ALA A 130 -1.87 9.50 -14.41
CA ALA A 130 -1.43 9.44 -15.81
C ALA A 130 -0.34 8.39 -16.03
N ARG A 131 0.62 8.29 -15.10
CA ARG A 131 1.67 7.26 -15.12
C ARG A 131 1.11 5.85 -14.95
N SER A 132 0.20 5.68 -13.99
CA SER A 132 -0.45 4.38 -13.72
C SER A 132 -1.29 3.89 -14.90
N LEU A 133 -2.00 4.81 -15.57
CA LEU A 133 -2.78 4.53 -16.77
C LEU A 133 -1.90 4.09 -17.94
N ARG A 134 -0.78 4.78 -18.16
CA ARG A 134 0.19 4.42 -19.21
C ARG A 134 0.78 3.03 -18.93
N PHE A 135 1.23 2.80 -17.70
CA PHE A 135 1.78 1.51 -17.29
C PHE A 135 0.78 0.36 -17.44
N TYR A 136 -0.52 0.61 -17.20
CA TYR A 136 -1.57 -0.36 -17.47
C TYR A 136 -1.73 -0.66 -18.96
N GLY A 137 -1.67 0.36 -19.82
CA GLY A 137 -1.66 0.17 -21.27
C GLY A 137 -0.50 -0.71 -21.75
N ASP A 138 0.68 -0.53 -21.15
CA ASP A 138 1.91 -1.22 -21.57
C ASP A 138 2.03 -2.64 -20.99
N SER A 139 1.55 -2.87 -19.75
CA SER A 139 1.82 -4.11 -19.00
C SER A 139 0.58 -4.93 -18.64
N GLY A 140 -0.61 -4.37 -18.78
CA GLY A 140 -1.84 -4.96 -18.24
C GLY A 140 -1.88 -5.02 -16.70
N SER A 141 -0.97 -4.33 -16.01
CA SER A 141 -0.87 -4.25 -14.55
C SER A 141 -0.92 -2.79 -14.07
N MET A 142 -1.23 -2.58 -12.80
CA MET A 142 -1.36 -1.23 -12.22
C MET A 142 -1.04 -1.24 -10.72
N PRO A 143 -0.36 -0.20 -10.19
CA PRO A 143 -0.14 -0.06 -8.76
C PRO A 143 -1.45 0.08 -7.98
N ASP A 144 -1.49 -0.42 -6.74
CA ASP A 144 -2.67 -0.23 -5.88
C ASP A 144 -2.68 1.13 -5.18
N LEU A 145 -3.32 2.11 -5.81
CA LEU A 145 -3.38 3.48 -5.30
C LEU A 145 -4.44 3.75 -4.23
N TYR A 146 -5.39 2.87 -3.95
CA TYR A 146 -6.52 3.20 -3.04
C TYR A 146 -6.31 2.65 -1.63
N GLY A 147 -5.90 1.38 -1.51
CA GLY A 147 -5.77 0.72 -0.21
C GLY A 147 -7.07 0.62 0.60
N ARG A 148 -6.97 -0.03 1.76
CA ARG A 148 -8.02 -0.04 2.80
C ARG A 148 -7.36 -0.09 4.17
N ALA A 149 -7.81 0.74 5.11
CA ALA A 149 -7.75 0.35 6.51
C ALA A 149 -8.75 -0.79 6.72
N SER A 150 -8.33 -1.91 7.31
CA SER A 150 -9.28 -2.84 7.92
C SER A 150 -8.86 -3.03 9.36
N LYS A 151 -9.79 -2.87 10.29
CA LYS A 151 -9.48 -2.85 11.72
C LYS A 151 -9.48 -4.25 12.33
N SER A 152 -10.05 -5.26 11.67
CA SER A 152 -10.01 -6.64 12.15
C SER A 152 -10.20 -7.73 11.09
N HIS A 153 -9.85 -8.96 11.47
CA HIS A 153 -10.06 -10.19 10.70
C HIS A 153 -11.54 -10.49 10.42
N GLU A 154 -12.42 -10.30 11.42
CA GLU A 154 -13.84 -10.56 11.27
C GLU A 154 -14.52 -9.59 10.30
N GLU A 155 -14.11 -8.33 10.34
CA GLU A 155 -14.59 -7.29 9.43
C GLU A 155 -14.20 -7.62 7.98
N ARG A 156 -13.00 -8.18 7.74
CA ARG A 156 -12.59 -8.66 6.40
C ARG A 156 -13.35 -9.91 5.97
N ARG A 157 -13.57 -10.90 6.84
CA ARG A 157 -14.34 -12.12 6.48
C ARG A 157 -15.81 -11.81 6.17
N ARG A 158 -16.45 -10.94 6.97
CA ARG A 158 -17.83 -10.48 6.71
C ARG A 158 -17.92 -9.75 5.38
N ASN A 159 -16.99 -8.83 5.13
CA ASN A 159 -16.90 -8.12 3.84
C ASN A 159 -16.58 -9.08 2.68
N ASN A 160 -15.78 -10.12 2.87
CA ASN A 160 -15.45 -11.06 1.80
C ASN A 160 -16.57 -12.03 1.43
N SER A 161 -17.70 -12.02 2.15
CA SER A 161 -18.88 -12.82 1.81
C SER A 161 -19.53 -12.36 0.49
N LEU A 162 -20.17 -13.30 -0.21
CA LEU A 162 -20.96 -13.00 -1.41
C LEU A 162 -22.14 -12.07 -1.10
N ALA A 163 -22.69 -12.13 0.11
CA ALA A 163 -23.78 -11.27 0.55
C ALA A 163 -23.36 -9.80 0.66
N ALA A 164 -22.11 -9.52 1.01
CA ALA A 164 -21.55 -8.16 1.07
C ALA A 164 -21.03 -7.66 -0.29
N LEU A 165 -21.18 -8.45 -1.37
CA LEU A 165 -20.69 -8.07 -2.70
C LEU A 165 -21.29 -6.75 -3.23
N PRO A 166 -22.62 -6.50 -3.13
CA PRO A 166 -23.20 -5.25 -3.62
C PRO A 166 -22.66 -4.02 -2.86
N GLU A 167 -22.60 -4.11 -1.53
CA GLU A 167 -22.07 -3.05 -0.67
C GLU A 167 -20.58 -2.80 -0.93
N ARG A 168 -19.81 -3.87 -1.16
CA ARG A 168 -18.40 -3.77 -1.56
C ARG A 168 -18.21 -3.09 -2.90
N MET A 169 -19.04 -3.44 -3.88
CA MET A 169 -19.00 -2.81 -5.19
C MET A 169 -19.36 -1.34 -5.06
N TRP A 170 -20.41 -1.00 -4.32
CA TRP A 170 -20.81 0.38 -4.05
C TRP A 170 -19.70 1.18 -3.33
N SER A 171 -19.17 0.67 -2.22
CA SER A 171 -18.07 1.28 -1.48
C SER A 171 -16.83 1.47 -2.37
N PHE A 172 -16.51 0.50 -3.24
CA PHE A 172 -15.40 0.63 -4.18
C PHE A 172 -15.66 1.69 -5.26
N LEU A 173 -16.89 1.76 -5.79
CA LEU A 173 -17.26 2.67 -6.87
C LEU A 173 -17.52 4.10 -6.40
N VAL A 174 -17.89 4.32 -5.13
CA VAL A 174 -18.34 5.63 -4.63
C VAL A 174 -17.44 6.15 -3.51
N GLU A 175 -17.18 5.35 -2.48
CA GLU A 175 -16.48 5.81 -1.27
C GLU A 175 -14.95 5.79 -1.43
N ARG A 176 -14.43 4.84 -2.21
CA ARG A 176 -12.99 4.71 -2.45
C ARG A 176 -12.54 5.56 -3.61
N ASN A 177 -12.19 6.80 -3.32
CA ASN A 177 -11.47 7.70 -4.21
C ASN A 177 -10.03 7.92 -3.75
N LEU A 178 -9.18 8.45 -4.63
CA LEU A 178 -7.77 8.68 -4.32
C LEU A 178 -7.54 9.67 -3.18
N LEU A 179 -8.43 10.65 -2.98
CA LEU A 179 -8.38 11.57 -1.83
C LEU A 179 -8.67 10.85 -0.50
N ARG A 180 -9.25 9.65 -0.56
CA ARG A 180 -9.47 8.76 0.59
C ARG A 180 -8.54 7.54 0.59
N SER A 181 -7.40 7.65 -0.08
CA SER A 181 -6.43 6.56 -0.15
C SER A 181 -5.73 6.32 1.19
N HIS A 182 -5.53 5.05 1.52
CA HIS A 182 -4.68 4.61 2.63
C HIS A 182 -3.30 4.12 2.16
N ASN A 183 -3.13 3.87 0.86
CA ASN A 183 -1.85 3.46 0.28
C ASN A 183 -1.01 4.67 -0.19
N LEU A 184 -1.65 5.83 -0.36
CA LEU A 184 -0.96 7.09 -0.65
C LEU A 184 -0.82 7.89 0.63
N MET A 185 0.43 8.24 0.95
CA MET A 185 0.79 9.07 2.10
C MET A 185 1.19 10.45 1.62
N TYR A 186 0.74 11.47 2.33
CA TYR A 186 1.21 12.85 2.20
C TYR A 186 2.29 13.11 3.25
N THR A 187 3.49 13.42 2.78
CA THR A 187 4.68 13.65 3.61
C THR A 187 4.82 15.12 4.00
N GLU A 188 5.58 15.40 5.05
CA GLU A 188 5.81 16.78 5.52
C GLU A 188 6.54 17.66 4.49
N ASP A 189 7.40 17.07 3.66
CA ASP A 189 8.05 17.74 2.53
C ASP A 189 7.10 17.95 1.33
N GLY A 190 5.81 17.65 1.51
CA GLY A 190 4.74 17.96 0.59
C GLY A 190 4.58 17.01 -0.59
N ARG A 191 5.13 15.79 -0.50
CA ARG A 191 5.01 14.75 -1.54
C ARG A 191 3.84 13.82 -1.27
N VAL A 192 3.25 13.29 -2.34
CA VAL A 192 2.31 12.17 -2.30
C VAL A 192 3.04 10.92 -2.76
N VAL A 193 3.22 9.95 -1.87
CA VAL A 193 4.00 8.72 -2.13
C VAL A 193 3.17 7.47 -1.92
N LEU A 194 3.36 6.47 -2.79
CA LEU A 194 2.81 5.13 -2.61
C LEU A 194 3.66 4.33 -1.62
N VAL A 195 3.03 3.74 -0.61
CA VAL A 195 3.72 2.92 0.40
C VAL A 195 3.49 1.42 0.24
N ASP A 196 2.52 0.99 -0.58
CA ASP A 196 2.19 -0.42 -0.79
C ASP A 196 2.30 -0.82 -2.26
N TYR A 197 3.09 -1.85 -2.53
CA TYR A 197 3.43 -2.34 -3.86
C TYR A 197 2.90 -3.75 -4.12
N ASP A 198 2.00 -4.24 -3.28
CA ASP A 198 1.45 -5.57 -3.43
C ASP A 198 0.72 -5.75 -4.77
N VAL A 199 1.03 -6.87 -5.43
CA VAL A 199 0.35 -7.27 -6.66
C VAL A 199 -0.97 -7.96 -6.36
N VAL A 200 -1.95 -7.76 -7.23
CA VAL A 200 -3.19 -8.54 -7.21
C VAL A 200 -2.87 -9.98 -7.59
N ARG A 201 -2.91 -10.89 -6.61
CA ARG A 201 -2.57 -12.33 -6.75
C ARG A 201 -3.64 -13.19 -7.43
N GLN A 202 -4.77 -12.59 -7.81
CA GLN A 202 -5.90 -13.28 -8.41
C GLN A 202 -5.66 -13.64 -9.88
N GLY A 203 -6.48 -14.57 -10.40
CA GLY A 203 -6.41 -15.02 -11.79
C GLY A 203 -6.52 -13.90 -12.82
N TRP A 204 -6.05 -14.16 -14.05
CA TRP A 204 -5.92 -13.15 -15.11
C TRP A 204 -7.25 -12.42 -15.42
N LEU A 205 -8.37 -13.15 -15.43
CA LEU A 205 -9.69 -12.59 -15.71
C LEU A 205 -10.11 -11.59 -14.62
N TYR A 206 -9.88 -11.95 -13.36
CA TYR A 206 -10.14 -11.05 -12.23
C TYR A 206 -9.28 -9.79 -12.35
N ARG A 207 -7.98 -9.94 -12.60
CA ARG A 207 -7.06 -8.80 -12.77
C ARG A 207 -7.52 -7.87 -13.89
N LYS A 208 -7.94 -8.42 -15.04
CA LYS A 208 -8.44 -7.62 -16.17
C LYS A 208 -9.68 -6.83 -15.79
N VAL A 209 -10.69 -7.48 -15.19
CA VAL A 209 -11.90 -6.79 -14.73
C VAL A 209 -11.54 -5.72 -13.69
N TYR A 210 -10.75 -6.09 -12.69
CA TYR A 210 -10.32 -5.22 -11.61
C TYR A 210 -9.60 -3.95 -12.09
N PHE A 211 -8.62 -4.09 -12.98
CA PHE A 211 -7.89 -2.94 -13.53
C PHE A 211 -8.74 -2.12 -14.52
N THR A 212 -9.66 -2.75 -15.24
CA THR A 212 -10.62 -2.02 -16.09
C THR A 212 -11.56 -1.15 -15.26
N VAL A 213 -12.09 -1.67 -14.15
CA VAL A 213 -12.90 -0.87 -13.23
C VAL A 213 -12.08 0.29 -12.66
N ARG A 214 -10.83 0.05 -12.27
CA ARG A 214 -9.94 1.13 -11.79
C ARG A 214 -9.67 2.20 -12.83
N TRP A 215 -9.49 1.81 -14.10
CA TRP A 215 -9.34 2.74 -15.21
C TRP A 215 -10.53 3.69 -15.30
N VAL A 216 -11.76 3.17 -15.17
CA VAL A 216 -12.99 3.99 -15.12
C VAL A 216 -12.99 4.89 -13.88
N LEU A 217 -12.60 4.39 -12.71
CA LEU A 217 -12.60 5.16 -11.46
C LEU A 217 -11.60 6.33 -11.47
N PHE A 218 -10.49 6.23 -12.22
CA PHE A 218 -9.58 7.36 -12.37
C PHE A 218 -10.20 8.55 -13.09
N TRP A 219 -11.19 8.35 -13.97
CA TRP A 219 -11.94 9.47 -14.55
C TRP A 219 -12.78 10.21 -13.50
N ARG A 220 -13.45 9.46 -12.60
CA ARG A 220 -14.14 10.02 -11.44
C ARG A 220 -13.17 10.79 -10.55
N ASP A 221 -11.99 10.22 -10.27
CA ASP A 221 -11.01 10.87 -9.40
C ASP A 221 -10.42 12.12 -10.04
N HIS A 222 -10.23 12.16 -11.36
CA HIS A 222 -9.87 13.40 -12.06
C HIS A 222 -10.89 14.52 -11.84
N LEU A 223 -12.19 14.20 -11.84
CA LEU A 223 -13.23 15.19 -11.55
C LEU A 223 -13.15 15.68 -10.11
N LEU A 224 -13.01 14.77 -9.14
CA LEU A 224 -12.88 15.12 -7.71
C LEU A 224 -11.65 15.99 -7.44
N ILE A 225 -10.51 15.64 -8.02
CA ILE A 225 -9.26 16.39 -7.91
C ILE A 225 -9.41 17.80 -8.53
N HIS A 226 -10.15 17.91 -9.63
CA HIS A 226 -10.45 19.20 -10.26
C HIS A 226 -11.35 20.08 -9.39
N LEU A 227 -12.36 19.49 -8.74
CA LEU A 227 -13.24 20.21 -7.81
C LEU A 227 -12.46 20.71 -6.58
N MET A 228 -11.61 19.86 -5.99
CA MET A 228 -10.73 20.22 -4.86
C MET A 228 -9.81 21.42 -5.17
N ARG A 229 -9.41 21.60 -6.44
CA ARG A 229 -8.58 22.73 -6.87
C ARG A 229 -9.37 24.05 -6.96
N LYS A 230 -10.69 23.99 -7.21
CA LYS A 230 -11.54 25.17 -7.42
C LYS A 230 -12.04 25.75 -6.10
N GLY A 231 -12.34 24.90 -5.12
CA GLY A 231 -12.60 25.30 -3.73
C GLY A 231 -11.34 25.86 -3.07
#